data_AF-A0A433PQT3-F1
#
_entry.id   AF-A0A433PQT3-F1
#
_cell.length_a   1.000
_cell.length_b   1.000
_cell.length_c   1.000
_cell.angle_alpha   90.00
_cell.angle_beta   90.00
_cell.angle_gamma   90.00
#
_symmetry.space_group_name_H-M   'P 1'
#
loop_
_entity.id
_entity.type
_entity.pdbx_description
1 polymer ?
#
loop_
_entity_poly.entity_id
_entity_poly.type
_entity_poly.pdbx_seq_one_letter_code
_entity_poly.pdbx_strand_id
1 'polypeptide(L)' 'MSTSRPTTTTPQQTVLQISPTTHLQRGDIEQCELRQTAGITLQQYSVLAMHSIATGESPAQTRLRMMRYA' A
#
# COMPACT_ATOMS: atom_id res chain seq x y z
N MET A 1 41.12 43.05 -1.54
CA MET A 1 40.60 41.67 -1.60
C MET A 1 40.07 41.31 -0.23
N SER A 2 38.75 41.20 -0.10
CA SER A 2 38.08 40.92 1.18
C SER A 2 36.95 39.93 0.91
N THR A 3 37.07 38.73 1.46
CA THR A 3 36.15 37.61 1.30
C THR A 3 35.12 37.62 2.43
N SER A 4 33.83 37.74 2.07
CA SER A 4 32.72 37.75 3.01
C SER A 4 31.93 36.43 2.93
N ARG A 5 31.99 35.68 4.03
CA ARG A 5 31.06 34.68 4.62
C ARG A 5 30.36 33.61 3.74
N PRO A 6 30.39 32.33 4.17
CA PRO A 6 29.50 31.29 3.66
C PRO A 6 28.08 31.47 4.20
N THR A 7 27.08 31.36 3.33
CA THR A 7 25.66 31.29 3.66
C THR A 7 25.33 29.91 4.24
N THR A 8 24.87 29.89 5.48
CA THR A 8 24.32 28.71 6.15
C THR A 8 23.07 28.23 5.40
N THR A 9 23.15 27.05 4.77
CA THR A 9 22.00 26.36 4.18
C THR A 9 21.18 25.73 5.30
N THR A 10 20.04 26.34 5.62
CA THR A 10 19.03 25.79 6.52
C THR A 10 18.47 24.50 5.88
N PRO A 11 18.52 23.33 6.55
CA PRO A 11 17.79 22.18 6.08
C PRO A 11 16.29 22.47 6.23
N GLN A 12 15.59 22.61 5.10
CA GLN A 12 14.13 22.61 5.10
C GLN A 12 13.67 21.25 5.62
N GLN A 13 13.20 21.22 6.86
CA GLN A 13 12.42 20.10 7.35
C GLN A 13 11.14 20.06 6.53
N THR A 14 11.06 19.14 5.59
CA THR A 14 9.81 18.77 4.93
C THR A 14 8.90 18.21 6.02
N VAL A 15 8.08 19.09 6.60
CA VAL A 15 6.98 18.69 7.46
C VAL A 15 6.04 17.86 6.59
N LEU A 16 6.06 16.55 6.78
CA LEU A 16 5.03 15.66 6.26
C LEU A 16 3.73 16.11 6.93
N GLN A 17 2.96 16.93 6.22
CA GLN A 17 1.66 17.40 6.64
C GLN A 17 0.71 16.19 6.57
N ILE A 18 0.66 15.44 7.67
CA ILE A 18 -0.24 14.29 7.83
C ILE A 18 -1.64 14.89 8.00
N SER A 19 -2.32 15.11 6.89
CA SER A 19 -3.75 15.42 6.90
C SER A 19 -4.47 14.26 7.58
N PRO A 20 -5.16 14.48 8.71
CA PRO A 20 -5.88 13.41 9.38
C PRO A 20 -6.98 12.91 8.44
N THR A 21 -6.83 11.70 7.92
CA THR A 21 -7.88 11.04 7.15
C THR A 21 -9.04 10.78 8.09
N THR A 22 -10.20 11.31 7.73
CA THR A 22 -11.44 11.02 8.47
C THR A 22 -11.73 9.53 8.42
N HIS A 23 -12.43 8.99 9.43
CA HIS A 23 -12.70 7.55 9.54
C HIS A 23 -13.37 6.95 8.28
N LEU A 24 -14.14 7.77 7.54
CA LEU A 24 -14.74 7.39 6.26
C LEU A 24 -13.70 7.28 5.13
N GLN A 25 -12.78 8.26 5.01
CA GLN A 25 -11.67 8.18 4.05
C GLN A 25 -10.76 6.98 4.31
N ARG A 26 -10.57 6.59 5.58
CA ARG A 26 -9.77 5.40 5.90
C ARG A 26 -10.43 4.12 5.35
N GLY A 27 -11.74 3.97 5.51
CA GLY A 27 -12.48 2.82 4.97
C GLY A 27 -12.39 2.71 3.45
N ASP A 28 -12.50 3.85 2.74
CA ASP A 28 -12.40 3.87 1.27
C ASP A 28 -11.00 3.46 0.78
N ILE A 29 -9.95 3.89 1.50
CA ILE A 29 -8.56 3.53 1.18
C ILE A 29 -8.33 2.03 1.42
N GLU A 30 -8.73 1.53 2.59
CA GLU A 30 -8.58 0.10 2.94
C GLU A 30 -9.32 -0.80 1.94
N GLN A 31 -10.53 -0.39 1.52
CA GLN A 31 -11.28 -1.12 0.52
C GLN A 31 -10.57 -1.09 -0.85
N CYS A 32 -10.03 0.05 -1.26
CA CYS A 32 -9.26 0.17 -2.51
C CYS A 32 -8.04 -0.75 -2.52
N GLU A 33 -7.26 -0.76 -1.43
CA GLU A 33 -6.09 -1.62 -1.27
C GLU A 33 -6.47 -3.12 -1.30
N LEU A 34 -7.61 -3.47 -0.70
CA LEU A 34 -8.10 -4.84 -0.71
C LEU A 34 -8.47 -5.30 -2.13
N ARG A 35 -9.17 -4.47 -2.91
CA ARG A 35 -9.50 -4.77 -4.31
C ARG A 35 -8.25 -4.93 -5.17
N GLN A 36 -7.27 -4.05 -4.99
CA GLN A 36 -6.01 -4.11 -5.72
C GLN A 36 -5.27 -5.42 -5.39
N THR A 37 -5.17 -5.77 -4.11
CA THR A 37 -4.50 -6.99 -3.65
C THR A 37 -5.18 -8.25 -4.18
N ALA A 38 -6.52 -8.26 -4.19
CA ALA A 38 -7.30 -9.34 -4.77
C ALA A 38 -7.04 -9.51 -6.27
N GLY A 39 -6.99 -8.40 -7.02
CA GLY A 39 -6.67 -8.39 -8.45
C GLY A 39 -5.28 -8.97 -8.75
N ILE A 40 -4.25 -8.52 -8.00
CA ILE A 40 -2.89 -9.03 -8.13
C ILE A 40 -2.84 -10.54 -7.85
N THR A 41 -3.47 -10.98 -6.76
CA THR A 41 -3.52 -12.39 -6.36
C THR A 41 -4.21 -13.25 -7.43
N LEU A 42 -5.27 -12.75 -8.08
CA LEU A 42 -5.96 -13.49 -9.14
C LEU A 42 -5.13 -13.61 -10.42
N GLN A 43 -4.36 -12.58 -10.77
CA GLN A 43 -3.52 -12.55 -11.97
C GLN A 43 -2.25 -13.39 -11.82
N GLN A 44 -1.63 -13.39 -10.64
CA GLN A 44 -0.32 -14.00 -10.41
C GLN A 44 -0.44 -15.34 -9.69
N TYR A 45 -0.26 -16.43 -10.43
CA TYR A 45 -0.42 -17.78 -9.87
C TYR A 45 0.53 -18.09 -8.71
N SER A 46 1.76 -17.56 -8.71
CA SER A 46 2.71 -17.71 -7.60
C SER A 46 2.18 -17.09 -6.31
N VAL A 47 1.61 -15.89 -6.38
CA VAL A 47 1.00 -15.18 -5.24
C VAL A 47 -0.22 -15.95 -4.75
N LEU A 48 -1.07 -16.41 -5.67
CA LEU A 48 -2.22 -17.25 -5.33
C LEU A 48 -1.82 -18.54 -4.61
N ALA A 49 -0.76 -19.21 -5.09
CA ALA A 49 -0.25 -20.43 -4.49
C ALA A 49 0.29 -20.16 -3.08
N MET A 50 1.02 -19.06 -2.86
CA MET A 50 1.45 -18.67 -1.52
C MET A 50 0.27 -18.45 -0.57
N HIS A 51 -0.78 -17.77 -1.02
CA HIS A 51 -2.01 -17.60 -0.23
C HIS A 51 -2.71 -18.92 0.09
N SER A 52 -2.76 -19.83 -0.88
CA SER A 52 -3.37 -21.15 -0.71
C SER A 52 -2.61 -21.97 0.33
N ILE A 53 -1.27 -21.99 0.26
CA ILE A 53 -0.40 -22.65 1.24
C ILE A 53 -0.56 -22.03 2.62
N ALA A 54 -0.50 -20.70 2.72
CA ALA A 54 -0.58 -19.99 3.99
C ALA A 54 -1.93 -20.19 4.70
N THR A 55 -3.01 -20.29 3.94
CA THR A 55 -4.36 -20.47 4.50
C THR A 55 -4.78 -21.93 4.62
N GLY A 56 -4.01 -22.87 4.06
CA GLY A 56 -4.38 -24.29 3.99
C GLY A 56 -5.58 -24.58 3.07
N GLU A 57 -6.01 -23.60 2.28
CA GLU A 57 -7.11 -23.76 1.32
C GLU A 57 -6.61 -24.26 -0.03
N SER A 58 -7.51 -24.87 -0.78
CA SER A 58 -7.24 -25.16 -2.20
C SER A 58 -7.06 -23.85 -3.01
N PRO A 59 -6.28 -23.88 -4.11
CA PRO A 59 -6.18 -22.74 -5.03
C PRO A 59 -7.54 -22.25 -5.56
N ALA A 60 -8.50 -23.16 -5.75
CA ALA A 60 -9.85 -22.81 -6.18
C ALA A 60 -10.61 -21.99 -5.13
N GLN A 61 -10.53 -22.39 -3.86
CA GLN A 61 -11.14 -21.65 -2.75
C GLN A 61 -10.48 -20.28 -2.57
N THR A 62 -9.15 -20.21 -2.67
CA THR A 62 -8.42 -18.94 -2.61
C THR A 62 -8.85 -18.01 -3.76
N ARG A 63 -8.97 -18.51 -4.99
CA ARG A 63 -9.52 -17.72 -6.12
C ARG A 63 -10.92 -17.21 -5.85
N LEU A 64 -11.81 -18.09 -5.37
CA LEU A 64 -13.18 -17.72 -5.04
C LEU A 64 -13.24 -16.62 -3.97
N ARG A 65 -12.39 -16.72 -2.95
CA ARG A 65 -12.27 -15.72 -1.89
C ARG A 65 -11.82 -14.37 -2.47
N MET A 66 -10.77 -14.36 -3.30
CA MET A 66 -10.26 -13.12 -3.90
C MET A 66 -11.27 -12.46 -4.85
N MET A 67 -12.06 -13.24 -5.60
CA MET A 67 -13.14 -12.70 -6.45
C MET A 67 -14.23 -11.97 -5.67
N ARG A 68 -14.41 -12.24 -4.37
CA ARG A 68 -15.39 -11.50 -3.53
C ARG A 68 -14.92 -10.09 -3.16
N TYR A 69 -13.61 -9.85 -3.29
CA TYR A 69 -12.99 -8.55 -3.03
C TYR A 69 -12.64 -7.80 -4.31
N ALA A 70 -12.76 -8.40 -5.50
CA ALA A 70 -12.40 -7.77 -6.77
C ALA A 70 -13.51 -6.85 -7.30
#